data_AF-A0A534UB24-F1
#
_entry.id   AF-A0A534UB24-F1
#
_cell.length_a   1.000
_cell.length_b   1.000
_cell.length_c   1.000
_cell.angle_alpha   90.00
_cell.angle_beta   90.00
_cell.angle_gamma   90.00
#
_symmetry.space_group_name_H-M   'P 1'
#
loop_
_entity.id
_entity.type
_entity.pdbx_description
1 polymer ?
#
loop_
_entity_poly.entity_id
_entity_poly.type
_entity_poly.pdbx_seq_one_letter_code
_entity_poly.pdbx_strand_id
1 'polypeptide(L)'
;MTSMDDVQGRICVFTGSRHGSSPVYTEAARQLGSELVRRGYGLVYGGGNVGLMNVIADVVLELGGHVTGVIPNSLVSKEVAHQGLSDLRVV
;
A
#
# COMPACT_ATOMS: atom_id res chain seq x y z
N MET A 1 11.81 -11.59 -9.42
CA MET A 1 10.35 -11.39 -9.48
C MET A 1 9.74 -12.50 -8.66
N THR A 2 9.21 -12.16 -7.49
CA THR A 2 8.56 -13.10 -6.56
C THR A 2 7.28 -13.60 -7.23
N SER A 3 7.11 -14.92 -7.40
CA SER A 3 5.88 -15.47 -7.97
C SER A 3 4.71 -15.15 -7.04
N MET A 4 3.48 -15.05 -7.56
CA MET A 4 2.29 -14.98 -6.68
C MET A 4 2.20 -16.17 -5.73
N ASP A 5 2.85 -17.28 -6.07
CA ASP A 5 2.93 -18.50 -5.26
C ASP A 5 3.86 -18.37 -4.05
N ASP A 6 4.76 -17.37 -4.03
CA ASP A 6 5.73 -17.13 -2.94
C ASP A 6 5.17 -16.21 -1.83
N VAL A 7 3.98 -15.62 -2.04
CA VAL A 7 3.36 -14.71 -1.05
C VAL A 7 2.59 -15.53 -0.01
N GLN A 8 3.07 -15.52 1.23
CA GLN A 8 2.51 -16.26 2.38
C GLN A 8 1.05 -15.89 2.67
N GLY A 9 0.64 -14.67 2.31
CA GLY A 9 -0.70 -14.14 2.49
C GLY A 9 -0.75 -12.63 2.24
N ARG A 10 -1.92 -12.01 2.41
CA ARG A 10 -2.10 -10.56 2.25
C ARG A 10 -2.66 -9.93 3.52
N ILE A 11 -2.09 -8.80 3.93
CA ILE A 11 -2.53 -8.03 5.09
C ILE A 11 -3.26 -6.77 4.60
N CYS A 12 -4.50 -6.60 5.06
CA CYS A 12 -5.26 -5.39 4.82
C CYS A 12 -4.86 -4.32 5.84
N VAL A 13 -4.45 -3.15 5.35
CA VAL A 13 -4.04 -2.02 6.20
C VAL A 13 -4.97 -0.83 5.94
N PHE A 14 -5.58 -0.34 7.01
CA PHE A 14 -6.32 0.92 7.02
C PHE A 14 -5.38 2.03 7.51
N THR A 15 -5.12 3.01 6.64
CA THR A 15 -4.25 4.14 6.93
C THR A 15 -4.78 5.41 6.28
N GLY A 16 -4.34 6.58 6.78
CA GLY A 16 -4.87 7.87 6.38
C GLY A 16 -4.28 8.43 5.08
N SER A 17 -5.08 9.19 4.35
CA SER A 17 -4.68 9.97 3.18
C SER A 17 -3.83 11.21 3.50
N ARG A 18 -3.51 11.44 4.79
CA ARG A 18 -2.65 12.53 5.29
C ARG A 18 -1.50 11.94 6.09
N HIS A 19 -0.34 12.60 6.08
CA HIS A 19 0.85 12.20 6.85
C HIS A 19 0.70 12.32 8.37
N GLY A 20 -0.35 13.02 8.85
CA GLY A 20 -0.51 13.38 10.25
C GLY A 20 0.36 14.57 10.65
N SER A 21 0.40 14.88 11.95
CA SER A 21 1.09 16.04 12.51
C SER A 21 2.53 15.78 12.95
N SER A 22 3.00 14.53 12.86
CA SER A 22 4.31 14.12 13.35
C SER A 22 4.97 13.13 12.38
N PRO A 23 6.29 13.24 12.15
CA PRO A 23 7.01 12.35 11.23
C PRO A 23 6.99 10.88 11.65
N VAL A 24 6.69 10.59 12.93
CA VAL A 24 6.63 9.22 13.46
C VAL A 24 5.59 8.35 12.75
N TYR A 25 4.53 8.94 12.19
CA TYR A 25 3.51 8.18 11.46
C TYR A 25 4.02 7.71 10.10
N THR A 26 4.76 8.57 9.39
CA THR A 26 5.42 8.21 8.14
C THR A 26 6.45 7.11 8.39
N GLU A 27 7.26 7.25 9.43
CA GLU A 27 8.26 6.25 9.79
C GLU A 27 7.61 4.90 10.14
N ALA A 28 6.55 4.90 10.95
CA ALA A 28 5.81 3.69 11.27
C ALA A 28 5.20 3.01 10.02
N ALA A 29 4.69 3.79 9.06
CA ALA A 29 4.18 3.26 7.80
C ALA A 29 5.29 2.59 6.96
N ARG A 30 6.48 3.21 6.90
CA ARG A 30 7.66 2.62 6.21
C ARG A 30 8.13 1.33 6.90
N GLN A 31 8.22 1.32 8.22
CA GLN A 31 8.63 0.15 9.00
C GLN A 31 7.65 -1.01 8.80
N LEU A 32 6.34 -0.73 8.85
CA LEU A 32 5.32 -1.74 8.62
C LEU A 32 5.41 -2.32 7.20
N GLY A 33 5.48 -1.47 6.17
CA GLY A 33 5.62 -1.93 4.78
C GLY A 33 6.84 -2.81 4.56
N SER A 34 7.98 -2.41 5.14
CA SER A 34 9.22 -3.18 5.08
C SER A 34 9.09 -4.54 5.75
N GLU A 35 8.45 -4.58 6.91
CA GLU A 35 8.26 -5.81 7.68
C GLU A 35 7.30 -6.80 7.00
N LEU A 36 6.27 -6.29 6.30
CA LEU A 36 5.38 -7.15 5.49
C LEU A 36 6.19 -7.89 4.42
N VAL A 37 7.00 -7.18 3.64
CA VAL A 37 7.80 -7.78 2.57
C VAL A 37 8.84 -8.75 3.15
N ARG A 38 9.53 -8.36 4.22
CA ARG A 38 10.53 -9.21 4.88
C ARG A 38 9.96 -10.55 5.35
N ARG A 39 8.68 -10.57 5.73
CA ARG A 39 7.96 -11.78 6.16
C ARG A 39 7.22 -12.51 5.03
N GLY A 40 7.36 -12.05 3.79
CA GLY A 40 6.71 -12.67 2.62
C GLY A 40 5.21 -12.37 2.49
N TYR A 41 4.71 -11.29 3.11
CA TYR A 41 3.32 -10.86 2.97
C TYR A 41 3.14 -9.76 1.92
N GLY A 42 2.01 -9.79 1.21
CA GLY A 42 1.54 -8.70 0.37
C GLY A 42 0.67 -7.70 1.13
N LEU A 43 0.49 -6.51 0.56
CA LEU A 43 -0.34 -5.44 1.10
C LEU A 43 -1.69 -5.36 0.35
N VAL A 44 -2.78 -5.17 1.09
CA VAL A 44 -4.08 -4.70 0.57
C VAL A 44 -4.44 -3.39 1.27
N TYR A 45 -4.89 -2.38 0.52
CA TYR A 45 -5.28 -1.08 1.08
C TYR A 45 -6.27 -0.32 0.17
N GLY A 46 -6.62 0.92 0.52
CA GLY A 46 -7.63 1.73 -0.17
C GLY A 46 -7.26 2.31 -1.56
N GLY A 47 -6.07 2.03 -2.11
CA GLY A 47 -5.72 2.39 -3.50
C GLY A 47 -5.40 3.87 -3.79
N GLY A 48 -5.50 4.76 -2.80
CA GLY A 48 -5.12 6.17 -2.92
C GLY A 48 -3.61 6.41 -2.99
N ASN A 49 -3.19 7.49 -3.67
CA ASN A 49 -1.78 7.86 -3.90
C ASN A 49 -1.36 9.09 -3.08
N VAL A 50 -1.83 9.21 -1.83
CA VAL A 50 -1.56 10.37 -0.97
C VAL A 50 -1.29 9.97 0.49
N GLY A 51 -0.54 10.79 1.21
CA GLY A 51 -0.32 10.61 2.65
C GLY A 51 0.33 9.27 3.01
N LEU A 52 -0.07 8.71 4.16
CA LEU A 52 0.48 7.44 4.66
C LEU A 52 0.08 6.24 3.80
N MET A 53 -1.06 6.34 3.10
CA MET A 53 -1.49 5.37 2.10
C MET A 53 -0.47 5.22 0.96
N ASN A 54 0.07 6.34 0.47
CA ASN A 54 1.15 6.30 -0.51
C ASN A 54 2.43 5.71 0.10
N VAL A 55 2.83 6.21 1.27
CA VAL A 55 4.10 5.83 1.91
C VAL A 55 4.24 4.32 2.09
N ILE A 56 3.19 3.63 2.58
CA ILE A 56 3.26 2.19 2.78
C ILE A 56 3.24 1.41 1.46
N ALA A 57 2.46 1.88 0.46
CA ALA A 57 2.40 1.25 -0.85
C ALA A 57 3.75 1.34 -1.58
N ASP A 58 4.36 2.53 -1.61
CA ASP A 58 5.66 2.77 -2.22
C ASP A 58 6.74 1.89 -1.59
N VAL A 59 6.82 1.82 -0.26
CA VAL A 59 7.84 0.97 0.39
C VAL A 59 7.68 -0.51 0.04
N VAL A 60 6.45 -1.01 0.00
CA VAL A 60 6.21 -2.41 -0.36
C VAL A 60 6.63 -2.67 -1.82
N LEU A 61 6.33 -1.75 -2.73
CA LEU A 61 6.72 -1.85 -4.14
C LEU A 61 8.24 -1.72 -4.34
N GLU A 62 8.88 -0.76 -3.67
CA GLU A 62 10.34 -0.53 -3.70
C GLU A 62 11.13 -1.78 -3.29
N LEU A 63 10.59 -2.55 -2.34
CA LEU A 63 11.19 -3.79 -1.86
C LEU A 63 10.79 -5.03 -2.67
N GLY A 64 10.06 -4.85 -3.78
CA GLY A 64 9.61 -5.93 -4.67
C GLY A 64 8.45 -6.76 -4.12
N GLY A 65 7.74 -6.25 -3.12
CA GLY A 65 6.50 -6.83 -2.60
C GLY A 65 5.29 -6.58 -3.51
N HIS A 66 4.18 -7.22 -3.20
CA HIS A 66 2.94 -7.11 -3.96
C HIS A 66 1.94 -6.19 -3.25
N VAL A 67 1.36 -5.23 -3.97
CA VAL A 67 0.34 -4.30 -3.44
C VAL A 67 -0.96 -4.39 -4.25
N THR A 68 -2.06 -4.59 -3.54
CA THR A 68 -3.42 -4.52 -4.09
C THR A 68 -4.15 -3.30 -3.54
N GLY A 69 -4.55 -2.39 -4.41
CA GLY A 69 -5.44 -1.27 -4.08
C GLY A 69 -6.90 -1.64 -4.34
N VAL A 70 -7.81 -1.24 -3.46
CA VAL A 70 -9.26 -1.33 -3.66
C VAL A 70 -9.86 0.05 -3.44
N ILE A 71 -10.41 0.64 -4.49
CA ILE A 71 -10.91 2.02 -4.46
C ILE A 71 -12.31 2.11 -5.07
N PRO A 72 -13.28 2.79 -4.41
CA PRO A 72 -14.57 3.08 -5.03
C PRO A 72 -14.43 3.98 -6.26
N ASN A 73 -15.22 3.73 -7.31
CA ASN A 73 -15.20 4.55 -8.53
C ASN A 73 -15.38 6.05 -8.27
N SER A 74 -16.16 6.42 -7.25
CA SER A 74 -16.38 7.81 -6.84
C SER A 74 -15.13 8.52 -6.26
N LEU A 75 -14.10 7.76 -5.87
CA LEU A 75 -12.88 8.29 -5.23
C LEU A 75 -11.65 8.26 -6.16
N VAL A 76 -11.72 7.54 -7.29
CA VAL A 76 -10.62 7.43 -8.27
C VAL A 76 -10.04 8.78 -8.68
N SER A 77 -10.91 9.77 -8.92
CA SER A 77 -10.51 11.13 -9.32
C SER A 77 -10.08 12.01 -8.16
N LYS A 78 -10.52 11.72 -6.92
CA LYS A 78 -10.24 12.53 -5.72
C LYS A 78 -8.96 12.12 -5.01
N GLU A 79 -8.64 10.83 -4.97
CA GLU A 79 -7.49 10.30 -4.23
C GLU A 79 -6.28 10.00 -5.12
N VAL A 80 -6.40 10.32 -6.43
CA VAL A 80 -5.46 10.02 -7.52
C VAL A 80 -5.07 8.53 -7.45
N ALA A 81 -5.80 7.66 -8.15
CA ALA A 81 -5.49 6.23 -8.11
C ALA A 81 -3.98 5.95 -8.36
N HIS A 82 -3.36 5.16 -7.48
CA HIS A 82 -1.93 4.84 -7.59
C HIS A 82 -1.70 3.91 -8.80
N GLN A 83 -1.16 4.44 -9.90
CA GLN A 83 -1.04 3.70 -11.17
C GLN A 83 0.08 2.65 -11.17
N GLY A 84 1.03 2.72 -10.21
CA GLY A 84 2.14 1.77 -10.09
C GLY A 84 1.85 0.53 -9.25
N LEU A 85 0.61 0.30 -8.82
CA LEU A 85 0.26 -0.86 -7.99
C LEU A 85 0.35 -2.16 -8.77
N SER A 86 0.61 -3.26 -8.06
CA SER A 86 0.62 -4.60 -8.65
C SER A 86 -0.78 -5.04 -9.12
N ASP A 87 -1.83 -4.61 -8.39
CA ASP A 87 -3.24 -4.82 -8.72
C ASP A 87 -4.05 -3.62 -8.21
N LEU A 88 -4.96 -3.07 -9.03
CA LEU A 88 -5.88 -2.02 -8.63
C LEU A 88 -7.30 -2.42 -9.01
N ARG A 89 -8.15 -2.54 -7.99
CA ARG A 89 -9.56 -2.91 -8.14
C ARG A 89 -10.44 -1.70 -7.91
N VAL A 90 -11.12 -1.27 -8.96
CA VAL A 90 -12.14 -0.23 -8.88
C VAL A 90 -13.49 -0.90 -8.64
N VAL A 91 -14.19 -0.50 -7.58
CA VAL A 91 -15.49 -1.07 -7.14
C VAL A 91 -16.61 -0.04 -7.07
#